data_AF-A0A939PG20-F1
#
_entry.id   AF-A0A939PG20-F1
#
_cell.length_a   1.000
_cell.length_b   1.000
_cell.length_c   1.000
_cell.angle_alpha   90.00
_cell.angle_beta   90.00
_cell.angle_gamma   90.00
#
_symmetry.space_group_name_H-M   'P 1'
#
loop_
_entity.id
_entity.type
_entity.pdbx_description
1 polymer ?
#
loop_
_entity_poly.entity_id
_entity_poly.type
_entity_poly.pdbx_seq_one_letter_code
_entity_poly.pdbx_strand_id
1 'polypeptide(L)'
;MSSSPRDEIEAVLRSWDAYEAERGSPIIDFDCYPGDSAEAVDRLSVYRALRQLRERADGVLAIRLDADLAYLGALLGERPELDDYLRATQGCGAAGWPEEYLAERARVARDALGELGIRWGAEANAELRRAEGLMDVAEAPEAIREATRELEPVIREMTGSAAPYTLTVETAEVEAYWAYWLDGAAQNVRLRLNLPNVEFTQTGARQFALHEVLGHGLQSASMADRAAREDVPWVRLLSIHAQHQVMLEGLAQAWPLFVLPDDKVLIARVRLGHYTQLVLAQVHRSLNAGTSAIECADYLRACVPWWTDRAIAGYLKDRGTDPAHRSYMWSYPAGIDWFAALAEAPPEVVREVLHAAYRDPLTPADLAALWPGGPPVGGPGGPVRLGKAPISINS
;
A
#
# COMPACT_ATOMS: atom_id res chain seq x y z
N MET A 1 -32.09 -20.53 6.48
CA MET A 1 -31.43 -19.59 7.41
C MET A 1 -31.23 -18.29 6.65
N SER A 2 -31.58 -17.13 7.20
CA SER A 2 -31.27 -15.86 6.54
C SER A 2 -29.75 -15.74 6.44
N SER A 3 -29.21 -15.43 5.27
CA SER A 3 -27.80 -15.07 5.11
C SER A 3 -27.49 -13.86 5.99
N SER A 4 -26.30 -13.81 6.59
CA SER A 4 -25.89 -12.60 7.31
C SER A 4 -25.68 -11.46 6.31
N PRO A 5 -25.86 -10.18 6.71
CA PRO A 5 -25.59 -9.04 5.83
C PRO A 5 -24.16 -9.06 5.25
N ARG A 6 -23.16 -9.53 6.00
CA ARG A 6 -21.80 -9.73 5.52
C ARG A 6 -21.75 -10.72 4.36
N ASP A 7 -22.36 -11.90 4.51
CA ASP A 7 -22.32 -12.93 3.46
C ASP A 7 -23.04 -12.47 2.19
N GLU A 8 -24.09 -11.66 2.32
CA GLU A 8 -24.76 -11.03 1.17
C GLU A 8 -23.86 -10.02 0.44
N ILE A 9 -23.12 -9.19 1.20
CA ILE A 9 -22.13 -8.27 0.63
C ILE A 9 -21.04 -9.06 -0.11
N GLU A 10 -20.49 -10.10 0.52
CA GLU A 10 -19.46 -10.95 -0.08
C GLU A 10 -19.94 -11.61 -1.37
N ALA A 11 -21.19 -12.10 -1.41
CA ALA A 11 -21.76 -12.67 -2.63
C ALA A 11 -21.82 -11.64 -3.77
N VAL A 12 -22.27 -10.40 -3.50
CA VAL A 12 -22.30 -9.33 -4.49
C VAL A 12 -20.90 -8.94 -4.96
N LEU A 13 -19.94 -8.84 -4.04
CA LEU A 13 -18.55 -8.51 -4.37
C LEU A 13 -17.87 -9.60 -5.21
N ARG A 14 -18.15 -10.88 -4.95
CA ARG A 14 -17.65 -11.99 -5.78
C ARG A 14 -18.21 -11.97 -7.19
N SER A 15 -19.50 -11.67 -7.35
CA SER A 15 -20.12 -11.49 -8.66
C SER A 15 -19.55 -10.29 -9.42
N TRP A 16 -19.22 -9.21 -8.71
CA TRP A 16 -18.54 -8.06 -9.28
C TRP A 16 -17.10 -8.41 -9.70
N ASP A 17 -16.35 -9.06 -8.83
CA ASP A 17 -14.98 -9.50 -9.11
C ASP A 17 -14.90 -10.40 -10.34
N ALA A 18 -15.81 -11.38 -10.47
CA ALA A 18 -15.93 -12.21 -11.65
C ALA A 18 -16.13 -11.40 -12.94
N TYR A 19 -16.97 -10.35 -12.90
CA TYR A 19 -17.18 -9.44 -14.03
C TYR A 19 -15.91 -8.66 -14.39
N GLU A 20 -15.15 -8.17 -13.42
CA GLU A 20 -13.96 -7.38 -13.68
C GLU A 20 -12.74 -8.25 -14.06
N ALA A 21 -12.64 -9.46 -13.50
CA ALA A 21 -11.61 -10.44 -13.84
C ALA A 21 -11.67 -10.84 -15.32
N GLU A 22 -12.86 -11.03 -15.89
CA GLU A 22 -13.06 -11.26 -17.34
C GLU A 22 -12.51 -10.12 -18.22
N ARG A 23 -12.34 -8.92 -17.64
CA ARG A 23 -11.85 -7.71 -18.31
C ARG A 23 -10.40 -7.38 -17.94
N GLY A 24 -9.76 -8.23 -17.14
CA GLY A 24 -8.36 -8.09 -16.74
C GLY A 24 -8.12 -7.12 -15.58
N SER A 25 -9.12 -6.85 -14.74
CA SER A 25 -8.98 -5.92 -13.61
C SER A 25 -9.76 -6.39 -12.38
N PRO A 26 -9.42 -7.55 -11.77
CA PRO A 26 -10.10 -8.03 -10.57
C PRO A 26 -10.12 -6.96 -9.45
N ILE A 27 -11.11 -7.03 -8.58
CA ILE A 27 -11.33 -6.06 -7.48
C ILE A 27 -11.10 -6.67 -6.10
N ILE A 28 -10.95 -7.99 -6.01
CA ILE A 28 -10.52 -8.70 -4.81
C ILE A 28 -9.03 -8.99 -4.95
N ASP A 29 -8.22 -8.43 -4.06
CA ASP A 29 -6.77 -8.68 -4.03
C ASP A 29 -6.47 -9.96 -3.23
N PHE A 30 -7.22 -10.17 -2.16
CA PHE A 30 -7.08 -11.34 -1.32
C PHE A 30 -8.42 -11.80 -0.76
N ASP A 31 -8.64 -13.11 -0.84
CA ASP A 31 -9.82 -13.76 -0.33
C ASP A 31 -9.51 -14.53 0.96
N CYS A 32 -9.91 -13.97 2.10
CA CYS A 32 -9.67 -14.59 3.41
C CYS A 32 -10.57 -15.80 3.68
N TYR A 33 -11.64 -15.99 2.90
CA TYR A 33 -12.60 -17.08 3.10
C TYR A 33 -13.16 -17.56 1.75
N PRO A 34 -12.33 -18.27 0.96
CA PRO A 34 -12.69 -18.67 -0.39
C PRO A 34 -13.90 -19.59 -0.41
N GLY A 35 -14.81 -19.30 -1.34
CA GLY A 35 -16.04 -20.05 -1.57
C GLY A 35 -16.22 -20.44 -3.03
N ASP A 36 -17.45 -20.80 -3.39
CA ASP A 36 -17.79 -21.16 -4.76
C ASP A 36 -17.65 -19.98 -5.72
N SER A 37 -17.41 -20.29 -7.00
CA SER A 37 -17.38 -19.29 -8.07
C SER A 37 -18.72 -18.58 -8.19
N ALA A 38 -18.69 -17.26 -8.33
CA ALA A 38 -19.89 -16.45 -8.54
C ALA A 38 -20.14 -16.19 -10.04
N GLU A 39 -21.40 -16.01 -10.40
CA GLU A 39 -21.78 -15.53 -11.74
C GLU A 39 -21.40 -14.06 -11.88
N ALA A 40 -20.81 -13.69 -13.02
CA ALA A 40 -20.42 -12.32 -13.33
C ALA A 40 -21.65 -11.40 -13.46
N VAL A 41 -21.66 -10.30 -12.71
CA VAL A 41 -22.75 -9.32 -12.71
C VAL A 41 -22.20 -7.93 -13.08
N ASP A 42 -22.90 -7.23 -13.97
CA ASP A 42 -22.45 -5.92 -14.44
C ASP A 42 -22.42 -4.84 -13.34
N ARG A 43 -21.55 -3.85 -13.52
CA ARG A 43 -21.33 -2.73 -12.58
C ARG A 43 -22.62 -2.03 -12.13
N LEU A 44 -23.60 -1.83 -13.00
CA LEU A 44 -24.83 -1.10 -12.64
C LEU A 44 -25.74 -1.96 -11.76
N SER A 45 -25.84 -3.25 -12.06
CA SER A 45 -26.55 -4.22 -11.24
C SER A 45 -25.91 -4.38 -9.86
N VAL A 46 -24.57 -4.47 -9.80
CA VAL A 46 -23.80 -4.47 -8.54
C VAL A 46 -24.07 -3.21 -7.74
N TYR A 47 -24.01 -2.02 -8.37
CA TYR A 47 -24.24 -0.74 -7.68
C TYR A 47 -25.60 -0.68 -7.00
N ARG A 48 -26.65 -1.13 -7.69
CA ARG A 48 -28.02 -1.19 -7.13
C ARG A 48 -28.10 -2.15 -5.95
N ALA A 49 -27.47 -3.32 -6.05
CA ALA A 49 -27.46 -4.31 -4.97
C ALA A 49 -26.72 -3.78 -3.73
N LEU A 50 -25.53 -3.21 -3.91
CA LEU A 50 -24.75 -2.61 -2.82
C LEU A 50 -25.50 -1.43 -2.16
N ARG A 51 -26.21 -0.60 -2.94
CA ARG A 51 -27.05 0.47 -2.39
C ARG A 51 -28.16 -0.07 -1.48
N GLN A 52 -28.85 -1.13 -1.89
CA GLN A 52 -29.90 -1.75 -1.06
C GLN A 52 -29.33 -2.38 0.21
N LEU A 53 -28.15 -3.02 0.13
CA LEU A 53 -27.46 -3.54 1.31
C LEU A 53 -27.07 -2.40 2.26
N ARG A 54 -26.63 -1.27 1.72
CA ARG A 54 -26.18 -0.11 2.50
C ARG A 54 -27.27 0.52 3.36
N GLU A 55 -28.54 0.45 2.94
CA GLU A 55 -29.69 0.98 3.68
C GLU A 55 -29.93 0.28 5.03
N ARG A 56 -29.46 -0.96 5.18
CA ARG A 56 -29.67 -1.79 6.38
C ARG A 56 -28.38 -2.22 7.09
N ALA A 57 -27.22 -1.91 6.52
CA ALA A 57 -25.92 -2.19 7.13
C ALA A 57 -25.56 -1.10 8.15
N ASP A 58 -24.85 -1.49 9.20
CA ASP A 58 -24.28 -0.60 10.22
C ASP A 58 -22.80 -0.91 10.46
N GLY A 59 -22.15 -0.08 11.29
CA GLY A 59 -20.77 -0.26 11.72
C GLY A 59 -19.79 -0.48 10.55
N VAL A 60 -18.94 -1.49 10.71
CA VAL A 60 -17.87 -1.82 9.74
C VAL A 60 -18.39 -2.25 8.37
N LEU A 61 -19.59 -2.84 8.29
CA LEU A 61 -20.19 -3.25 7.02
C LEU A 61 -20.69 -2.03 6.23
N ALA A 62 -21.29 -1.05 6.91
CA ALA A 62 -21.68 0.21 6.29
C ALA A 62 -20.47 0.97 5.73
N ILE A 63 -19.39 1.03 6.50
CA ILE A 63 -18.11 1.65 6.10
C ILE A 63 -17.55 0.97 4.85
N ARG A 64 -17.53 -0.37 4.83
CA ARG A 64 -17.08 -1.13 3.66
C ARG A 64 -17.93 -0.82 2.42
N LEU A 65 -19.25 -0.84 2.57
CA LEU A 65 -20.17 -0.54 1.46
C LEU A 65 -20.02 0.89 0.94
N ASP A 66 -19.73 1.86 1.80
CA ASP A 66 -19.44 3.24 1.36
C ASP A 66 -18.18 3.31 0.48
N ALA A 67 -17.15 2.53 0.81
CA ALA A 67 -15.93 2.41 0.00
C ALA A 67 -16.23 1.76 -1.37
N ASP A 68 -16.93 0.63 -1.38
CA ASP A 68 -17.29 -0.10 -2.60
C ASP A 68 -18.16 0.76 -3.53
N LEU A 69 -19.15 1.47 -2.97
CA LEU A 69 -20.03 2.36 -3.72
C LEU A 69 -19.30 3.57 -4.30
N ALA A 70 -18.37 4.17 -3.56
CA ALA A 70 -17.58 5.29 -4.05
C ALA A 70 -16.67 4.87 -5.22
N TYR A 71 -16.01 3.72 -5.09
CA TYR A 71 -15.16 3.18 -6.16
C TYR A 71 -15.98 2.78 -7.39
N LEU A 72 -17.08 2.05 -7.20
CA LEU A 72 -17.95 1.64 -8.29
C LEU A 72 -18.61 2.83 -9.00
N GLY A 73 -19.00 3.87 -8.26
CA GLY A 73 -19.44 5.14 -8.83
C GLY A 73 -18.37 5.77 -9.72
N ALA A 74 -17.11 5.75 -9.27
CA ALA A 74 -15.99 6.25 -10.07
C ALA A 74 -15.76 5.43 -11.35
N LEU A 75 -15.88 4.10 -11.28
CA LEU A 75 -15.84 3.23 -12.46
C LEU A 75 -17.02 3.46 -13.44
N LEU A 76 -18.13 3.99 -12.95
CA LEU A 76 -19.31 4.39 -13.74
C LEU A 76 -19.23 5.83 -14.25
N GLY A 77 -18.13 6.56 -13.97
CA GLY A 77 -17.85 7.89 -14.49
C GLY A 77 -18.11 9.04 -13.52
N GLU A 78 -18.50 8.75 -12.27
CA GLU A 78 -18.49 9.77 -11.22
C GLU A 78 -17.04 10.22 -10.93
N ARG A 79 -16.86 11.49 -10.55
CA ARG A 79 -15.53 11.99 -10.18
C ARG A 79 -15.63 12.80 -8.89
N PRO A 80 -15.70 12.12 -7.73
CA PRO A 80 -15.77 12.80 -6.45
C PRO A 80 -14.50 13.62 -6.20
N GLU A 81 -14.63 14.70 -5.43
CA GLU A 81 -13.48 15.46 -4.93
C GLU A 81 -12.51 14.53 -4.21
N LEU A 82 -11.21 14.82 -4.30
CA LEU A 82 -10.17 13.88 -3.83
C LEU A 82 -10.33 13.55 -2.33
N ASP A 83 -10.61 14.54 -1.49
CA ASP A 83 -10.77 14.33 -0.04
C ASP A 83 -11.96 13.41 0.28
N ASP A 84 -13.11 13.64 -0.35
CA ASP A 84 -14.30 12.82 -0.16
C ASP A 84 -14.08 11.39 -0.65
N TYR A 85 -13.41 11.25 -1.81
CA TYR A 85 -13.10 9.94 -2.38
C TYR A 85 -12.18 9.14 -1.47
N LEU A 86 -11.13 9.76 -0.94
CA LEU A 86 -10.17 9.12 -0.04
C LEU A 86 -10.79 8.82 1.33
N ARG A 87 -11.68 9.66 1.86
CA ARG A 87 -12.39 9.33 3.11
C ARG A 87 -13.26 8.09 2.96
N ALA A 88 -13.98 7.98 1.86
CA ALA A 88 -14.82 6.82 1.59
C ALA A 88 -13.97 5.55 1.41
N THR A 89 -12.95 5.60 0.55
CA THR A 89 -12.19 4.43 0.11
C THR A 89 -11.00 4.06 0.99
N GLN A 90 -10.29 5.05 1.54
CA GLN A 90 -9.05 4.87 2.31
C GLN A 90 -9.21 5.23 3.79
N GLY A 91 -10.38 5.72 4.23
CA GLY A 91 -10.67 6.03 5.63
C GLY A 91 -9.95 7.25 6.20
N CYS A 92 -9.23 8.00 5.37
CA CYS A 92 -8.49 9.21 5.76
C CYS A 92 -8.66 10.33 4.73
N GLY A 93 -8.32 11.56 5.13
CA GLY A 93 -8.39 12.73 4.25
C GLY A 93 -7.15 12.94 3.38
N ALA A 94 -7.25 13.91 2.47
CA ALA A 94 -6.20 14.38 1.58
C ALA A 94 -5.44 15.59 2.16
N ALA A 95 -5.26 15.64 3.48
CA ALA A 95 -4.73 16.81 4.18
C ALA A 95 -3.29 17.14 3.74
N GLY A 96 -2.48 16.11 3.54
CA GLY A 96 -1.09 16.23 3.12
C GLY A 96 -0.19 16.75 4.25
N TRP A 97 1.04 17.11 3.89
CA TRP A 97 2.08 17.50 4.83
C TRP A 97 2.59 18.92 4.54
N PRO A 98 2.99 19.68 5.58
CA PRO A 98 3.64 20.99 5.42
C PRO A 98 4.96 20.90 4.64
N GLU A 99 5.37 22.01 4.03
CA GLU A 99 6.64 22.10 3.30
C GLU A 99 7.85 21.84 4.21
N GLU A 100 7.78 22.30 5.46
CA GLU A 100 8.83 22.09 6.46
C GLU A 100 9.00 20.61 6.80
N TYR A 101 7.88 19.86 6.86
CA TYR A 101 7.91 18.43 7.09
C TYR A 101 8.55 17.69 5.91
N LEU A 102 8.21 18.08 4.67
CA LEU A 102 8.84 17.51 3.48
C LEU A 102 10.34 17.81 3.43
N ALA A 103 10.75 19.04 3.76
CA ALA A 103 12.16 19.43 3.81
C ALA A 103 12.93 18.62 4.86
N GLU A 104 12.33 18.36 6.02
CA GLU A 104 12.90 17.50 7.05
C GLU A 104 13.10 16.06 6.55
N ARG A 105 12.07 15.47 5.94
CA ARG A 105 12.17 14.11 5.40
C ARG A 105 13.14 14.00 4.22
N ALA A 106 13.26 15.06 3.41
CA ALA A 106 14.30 15.17 2.39
C ALA A 106 15.70 15.22 3.00
N ARG A 107 15.90 15.87 4.15
CA ARG A 107 17.17 15.86 4.88
C ARG A 107 17.48 14.46 5.41
N VAL A 108 16.54 13.81 6.09
CA VAL A 108 16.72 12.44 6.61
C VAL A 108 17.10 11.45 5.51
N ALA A 109 16.44 11.50 4.36
CA ALA A 109 16.78 10.64 3.22
C ALA A 109 18.20 10.92 2.68
N ARG A 110 18.58 12.20 2.59
CA ARG A 110 19.93 12.60 2.14
C ARG A 110 21.02 12.22 3.13
N ASP A 111 20.78 12.36 4.42
CA ASP A 111 21.74 12.01 5.46
C ASP A 111 21.97 10.49 5.46
N ALA A 112 20.90 9.69 5.33
CA ALA A 112 21.01 8.23 5.21
C ALA A 112 21.79 7.78 3.96
N LEU A 113 21.60 8.45 2.80
CA LEU A 113 22.44 8.23 1.61
C LEU A 113 23.89 8.68 1.85
N GLY A 114 24.09 9.82 2.51
CA GLY A 114 25.39 10.39 2.82
C GLY A 114 26.24 9.50 3.72
N GLU A 115 25.62 8.78 4.67
CA GLU A 115 26.29 7.77 5.49
C GLU A 115 26.89 6.61 4.67
N LEU A 116 26.33 6.34 3.49
CA LEU A 116 26.84 5.35 2.53
C LEU A 116 27.83 5.97 1.53
N GLY A 117 28.14 7.26 1.66
CA GLY A 117 28.98 8.00 0.71
C GLY A 117 28.27 8.41 -0.59
N ILE A 118 26.95 8.29 -0.65
CA ILE A 118 26.15 8.58 -1.85
C ILE A 118 25.70 10.04 -1.83
N ARG A 119 25.95 10.77 -2.93
CA ARG A 119 25.51 12.16 -3.05
C ARG A 119 24.13 12.25 -3.67
N TRP A 120 23.35 13.24 -3.24
CA TRP A 120 22.06 13.52 -3.88
C TRP A 120 22.25 14.07 -5.30
N GLY A 121 21.67 13.41 -6.29
CA GLY A 121 21.78 13.79 -7.70
C GLY A 121 21.20 12.73 -8.63
N ALA A 122 21.35 12.92 -9.93
CA ALA A 122 20.81 12.01 -10.96
C ALA A 122 21.32 10.56 -10.84
N GLU A 123 22.51 10.36 -10.25
CA GLU A 123 23.10 9.03 -10.05
C GLU A 123 22.74 8.39 -8.70
N ALA A 124 22.10 9.11 -7.78
CA ALA A 124 21.93 8.67 -6.39
C ALA A 124 21.23 7.30 -6.27
N ASN A 125 20.18 7.07 -7.05
CA ASN A 125 19.49 5.79 -7.04
C ASN A 125 20.34 4.66 -7.64
N ALA A 126 21.11 4.92 -8.68
CA ALA A 126 22.01 3.93 -9.27
C ALA A 126 23.17 3.58 -8.33
N GLU A 127 23.73 4.58 -7.62
CA GLU A 127 24.73 4.38 -6.56
C GLU A 127 24.17 3.58 -5.39
N LEU A 128 22.95 3.89 -4.93
CA LEU A 128 22.29 3.12 -3.89
C LEU A 128 22.08 1.67 -4.32
N ARG A 129 21.61 1.42 -5.55
CA ARG A 129 21.45 0.05 -6.06
C ARG A 129 22.75 -0.74 -6.12
N ARG A 130 23.89 -0.08 -6.39
CA ARG A 130 25.21 -0.72 -6.28
C ARG A 130 25.55 -1.05 -4.82
N ALA A 131 25.32 -0.13 -3.90
CA ALA A 131 25.55 -0.34 -2.46
C ALA A 131 24.67 -1.46 -1.88
N GLU A 132 23.46 -1.64 -2.42
CA GLU A 132 22.52 -2.72 -2.07
C GLU A 132 22.96 -4.11 -2.49
N GLY A 133 24.01 -4.21 -3.33
CA GLY A 133 24.52 -5.45 -3.89
C GLY A 133 23.64 -5.95 -5.04
N LEU A 134 23.92 -5.46 -6.26
CA LEU A 134 23.29 -5.95 -7.50
C LEU A 134 23.42 -7.47 -7.60
N MET A 135 22.34 -8.14 -8.02
CA MET A 135 22.29 -9.59 -8.12
C MET A 135 21.73 -10.05 -9.47
N ASP A 136 22.02 -11.30 -9.84
CA ASP A 136 21.38 -11.89 -11.00
C ASP A 136 19.88 -12.05 -10.72
N VAL A 137 19.07 -11.60 -11.67
CA VAL A 137 17.61 -11.75 -11.66
C VAL A 137 17.18 -13.20 -11.42
N ALA A 138 17.94 -14.18 -11.92
CA ALA A 138 17.65 -15.60 -11.72
C ALA A 138 17.82 -16.05 -10.26
N GLU A 139 18.62 -15.34 -9.46
CA GLU A 139 18.87 -15.64 -8.04
C GLU A 139 17.80 -15.02 -7.12
N ALA A 140 17.03 -14.04 -7.62
CA ALA A 140 16.05 -13.30 -6.82
C ALA A 140 15.03 -14.20 -6.10
N PRO A 141 14.42 -15.23 -6.74
CA PRO A 141 13.46 -16.09 -6.05
C PRO A 141 14.04 -16.78 -4.81
N GLU A 142 15.27 -17.28 -4.89
CA GLU A 142 15.90 -17.97 -3.75
C GLU A 142 16.37 -16.99 -2.68
N ALA A 143 16.89 -15.82 -3.08
CA ALA A 143 17.24 -14.77 -2.12
C ALA A 143 16.02 -14.29 -1.31
N ILE A 144 14.85 -14.16 -1.95
CA ILE A 144 13.59 -13.82 -1.27
C ILE A 144 13.17 -14.93 -0.31
N ARG A 145 13.26 -16.22 -0.72
CA ARG A 145 12.95 -17.35 0.17
C ARG A 145 13.87 -17.38 1.38
N GLU A 146 15.17 -17.15 1.18
CA GLU A 146 16.13 -17.13 2.28
C GLU A 146 15.86 -16.00 3.26
N ALA A 147 15.66 -14.78 2.76
CA ALA A 147 15.28 -13.64 3.60
C ALA A 147 13.96 -13.88 4.34
N THR A 148 12.99 -14.55 3.71
CA THR A 148 11.73 -14.96 4.36
C THR A 148 12.01 -15.92 5.52
N ARG A 149 12.80 -16.98 5.30
CA ARG A 149 13.15 -17.96 6.35
C ARG A 149 13.86 -17.30 7.54
N GLU A 150 14.75 -16.34 7.26
CA GLU A 150 15.50 -15.60 8.26
C GLU A 150 14.58 -14.69 9.11
N LEU A 151 13.68 -13.94 8.47
CA LEU A 151 12.93 -12.87 9.10
C LEU A 151 11.56 -13.30 9.64
N GLU A 152 10.98 -14.38 9.13
CA GLU A 152 9.66 -14.86 9.56
C GLU A 152 9.54 -15.09 11.08
N PRO A 153 10.50 -15.73 11.77
CA PRO A 153 10.40 -15.93 13.22
C PRO A 153 10.27 -14.61 13.99
N VAL A 154 11.00 -13.57 13.56
CA VAL A 154 10.97 -12.24 14.18
C VAL A 154 9.61 -11.58 13.96
N ILE A 155 9.09 -11.61 12.74
CA ILE A 155 7.77 -11.04 12.42
C ILE A 155 6.67 -11.75 13.20
N ARG A 156 6.72 -13.09 13.30
CA ARG A 156 5.75 -13.86 14.10
C ARG A 156 5.80 -13.52 15.58
N GLU A 157 6.99 -13.35 16.15
CA GLU A 157 7.14 -12.94 17.54
C GLU A 157 6.54 -11.54 17.79
N MET A 158 6.82 -10.57 16.91
CA MET A 158 6.34 -9.20 17.05
C MET A 158 4.83 -9.06 16.86
N THR A 159 4.24 -9.87 15.98
CA THR A 159 2.82 -9.81 15.60
C THR A 159 1.95 -10.80 16.37
N GLY A 160 2.54 -11.79 17.03
CA GLY A 160 1.82 -12.90 17.65
C GLY A 160 1.17 -13.88 16.66
N SER A 161 1.47 -13.77 15.35
CA SER A 161 0.86 -14.65 14.35
C SER A 161 1.40 -16.08 14.41
N ALA A 162 0.50 -17.02 14.67
CA ALA A 162 0.73 -18.46 14.54
C ALA A 162 0.11 -19.05 13.26
N ALA A 163 -0.40 -18.21 12.36
CA ALA A 163 -1.15 -18.68 11.20
C ALA A 163 -0.25 -19.47 10.23
N PRO A 164 -0.70 -20.64 9.75
CA PRO A 164 0.00 -21.36 8.71
C PRO A 164 -0.18 -20.66 7.36
N TYR A 165 0.84 -20.71 6.50
CA TYR A 165 0.71 -20.33 5.11
C TYR A 165 1.64 -21.17 4.23
N THR A 166 1.28 -21.29 2.95
CA THR A 166 2.10 -21.90 1.91
C THR A 166 2.52 -20.83 0.93
N LEU A 167 3.82 -20.66 0.72
CA LEU A 167 4.38 -19.74 -0.26
C LEU A 167 4.75 -20.46 -1.55
N THR A 168 4.17 -20.03 -2.66
CA THR A 168 4.64 -20.37 -4.00
C THR A 168 5.28 -19.14 -4.62
N VAL A 169 6.49 -19.26 -5.18
CA VAL A 169 7.16 -18.19 -5.92
C VAL A 169 7.31 -18.60 -7.37
N GLU A 170 6.67 -17.86 -8.26
CA GLU A 170 6.62 -18.11 -9.70
C GLU A 170 7.19 -16.92 -10.48
N THR A 171 7.75 -17.20 -11.64
CA THR A 171 8.10 -16.15 -12.61
C THR A 171 6.92 -15.95 -13.57
N ALA A 172 6.67 -14.70 -13.92
CA ALA A 172 5.68 -14.32 -14.91
C ALA A 172 6.34 -13.47 -16.00
N GLU A 173 5.84 -13.58 -17.22
CA GLU A 173 6.22 -12.70 -18.32
C GLU A 173 4.95 -11.97 -18.76
N VAL A 174 4.70 -10.81 -18.15
CA VAL A 174 3.52 -9.99 -18.45
C VAL A 174 3.96 -8.58 -18.83
N GLU A 175 3.26 -7.98 -19.79
CA GLU A 175 3.49 -6.59 -20.20
C GLU A 175 2.87 -5.62 -19.17
N ALA A 176 3.49 -5.55 -18.00
CA ALA A 176 3.11 -4.66 -16.91
C ALA A 176 4.33 -3.89 -16.39
N TYR A 177 4.09 -2.67 -15.88
CA TYR A 177 5.16 -1.85 -15.32
C TYR A 177 5.55 -2.28 -13.90
N TRP A 178 4.72 -3.06 -13.22
CA TRP A 178 5.06 -3.65 -11.94
C TRP A 178 5.97 -4.86 -12.13
N ALA A 179 6.95 -4.91 -11.23
CA ALA A 179 8.01 -5.89 -11.13
C ALA A 179 7.53 -7.24 -10.58
N TYR A 180 6.42 -7.22 -9.86
CA TYR A 180 5.92 -8.33 -9.05
C TYR A 180 4.54 -8.00 -8.51
N TRP A 181 3.86 -9.01 -8.00
CA TRP A 181 2.67 -8.87 -7.16
C TRP A 181 2.45 -10.15 -6.37
N LEU A 182 1.74 -10.02 -5.26
CA LEU A 182 1.23 -11.14 -4.50
C LEU A 182 -0.24 -11.33 -4.84
N ASP A 183 -0.62 -12.57 -5.13
CA ASP A 183 -2.02 -12.99 -5.20
C ASP A 183 -2.20 -14.27 -4.37
N GLY A 184 -3.44 -14.62 -4.05
CA GLY A 184 -3.70 -15.80 -3.22
C GLY A 184 -5.07 -15.82 -2.59
N ALA A 185 -5.31 -16.89 -1.83
CA ALA A 185 -6.52 -17.06 -1.05
C ALA A 185 -6.26 -17.96 0.16
N ALA A 186 -6.94 -17.64 1.26
CA ALA A 186 -6.80 -18.30 2.55
C ALA A 186 -5.33 -18.38 3.03
N GLN A 187 -4.79 -19.60 3.13
CA GLN A 187 -3.40 -19.85 3.53
C GLN A 187 -2.43 -19.95 2.35
N ASN A 188 -2.91 -19.87 1.11
CA ASN A 188 -2.09 -20.05 -0.08
C ASN A 188 -1.67 -18.68 -0.62
N VAL A 189 -0.40 -18.35 -0.43
CA VAL A 189 0.22 -17.12 -0.87
C VAL A 189 1.05 -17.41 -2.11
N ARG A 190 0.78 -16.70 -3.21
CA ARG A 190 1.55 -16.82 -4.44
C ARG A 190 2.19 -15.49 -4.79
N LEU A 191 3.52 -15.51 -4.82
CA LEU A 191 4.34 -14.42 -5.28
C LEU A 191 4.68 -14.62 -6.76
N ARG A 192 4.41 -13.62 -7.60
CA ARG A 192 4.72 -13.63 -9.03
C ARG A 192 5.73 -12.55 -9.36
N LEU A 193 6.84 -12.92 -10.02
CA LEU A 193 7.94 -12.02 -10.36
C LEU A 193 8.01 -11.78 -11.87
N ASN A 194 7.84 -10.53 -12.30
CA ASN A 194 7.94 -10.09 -13.70
C ASN A 194 9.38 -9.71 -14.07
N LEU A 195 10.23 -10.73 -14.22
CA LEU A 195 11.69 -10.60 -14.31
C LEU A 195 12.23 -9.64 -15.41
N PRO A 196 11.64 -9.53 -16.61
CA PRO A 196 12.22 -8.70 -17.68
C PRO A 196 12.32 -7.20 -17.39
N ASN A 197 11.60 -6.69 -16.39
CA ASN A 197 11.52 -5.27 -16.06
C ASN A 197 12.22 -4.90 -14.73
N VAL A 198 13.00 -5.82 -14.16
CA VAL A 198 13.50 -5.67 -12.78
C VAL A 198 14.99 -5.87 -12.70
N GLU A 199 15.64 -4.96 -11.99
CA GLU A 199 16.98 -5.17 -11.46
C GLU A 199 16.82 -5.39 -9.95
N PHE A 200 17.29 -6.56 -9.50
CA PHE A 200 17.23 -6.98 -8.11
C PHE A 200 18.56 -6.70 -7.39
N THR A 201 18.46 -6.50 -6.08
CA THR A 201 19.60 -6.32 -5.19
C THR A 201 19.43 -7.21 -3.96
N GLN A 202 20.51 -7.54 -3.26
CA GLN A 202 20.45 -8.33 -2.02
C GLN A 202 19.58 -7.64 -0.96
N THR A 203 19.75 -6.33 -0.82
CA THR A 203 18.90 -5.50 0.06
C THR A 203 17.45 -5.50 -0.42
N GLY A 204 17.24 -5.40 -1.74
CA GLY A 204 15.93 -5.48 -2.37
C GLY A 204 15.24 -6.81 -2.05
N ALA A 205 15.93 -7.94 -2.10
CA ALA A 205 15.35 -9.25 -1.74
C ALA A 205 14.86 -9.30 -0.28
N ARG A 206 15.59 -8.69 0.66
CA ARG A 206 15.14 -8.58 2.07
C ARG A 206 13.95 -7.65 2.23
N GLN A 207 14.02 -6.47 1.63
CA GLN A 207 12.90 -5.52 1.63
C GLN A 207 11.64 -6.17 1.05
N PHE A 208 11.83 -6.95 -0.01
CA PHE A 208 10.78 -7.65 -0.71
C PHE A 208 10.14 -8.77 0.12
N ALA A 209 10.96 -9.60 0.76
CA ALA A 209 10.48 -10.61 1.69
C ALA A 209 9.67 -9.98 2.83
N LEU A 210 10.13 -8.84 3.37
CA LEU A 210 9.41 -8.09 4.40
C LEU A 210 8.10 -7.48 3.89
N HIS A 211 8.09 -6.91 2.69
CA HIS A 211 6.92 -6.22 2.15
C HIS A 211 5.86 -7.21 1.65
N GLU A 212 6.19 -8.05 0.67
CA GLU A 212 5.20 -8.91 0.02
C GLU A 212 4.91 -10.14 0.86
N VAL A 213 5.93 -10.92 1.21
CA VAL A 213 5.70 -12.25 1.81
C VAL A 213 5.26 -12.13 3.26
N LEU A 214 6.05 -11.43 4.07
CA LEU A 214 5.79 -11.32 5.51
C LEU A 214 4.81 -10.20 5.82
N GLY A 215 4.84 -9.10 5.07
CA GLY A 215 3.94 -7.96 5.18
C GLY A 215 2.54 -8.31 4.71
N HIS A 216 2.37 -8.67 3.43
CA HIS A 216 1.04 -8.97 2.88
C HIS A 216 0.63 -10.44 3.04
N GLY A 217 1.50 -11.38 2.70
CA GLY A 217 1.21 -12.81 2.68
C GLY A 217 0.86 -13.38 4.06
N LEU A 218 1.77 -13.27 5.02
CA LEU A 218 1.54 -13.75 6.39
C LEU A 218 0.40 -12.99 7.08
N GLN A 219 0.27 -11.68 6.85
CA GLN A 219 -0.83 -10.88 7.39
C GLN A 219 -2.19 -11.35 6.87
N SER A 220 -2.31 -11.54 5.55
CA SER A 220 -3.54 -12.03 4.93
C SER A 220 -3.88 -13.46 5.36
N ALA A 221 -2.87 -14.34 5.49
CA ALA A 221 -3.05 -15.69 6.02
C ALA A 221 -3.50 -15.67 7.50
N SER A 222 -3.04 -14.69 8.28
CA SER A 222 -3.45 -14.51 9.68
C SER A 222 -4.92 -14.10 9.79
N MET A 223 -5.36 -13.18 8.94
CA MET A 223 -6.76 -12.78 8.84
C MET A 223 -7.64 -13.95 8.35
N ALA A 224 -7.17 -14.72 7.37
CA ALA A 224 -7.86 -15.90 6.85
C ALA A 224 -8.01 -17.01 7.90
N ASP A 225 -6.94 -17.33 8.63
CA ASP A 225 -6.96 -18.34 9.69
C ASP A 225 -7.98 -17.97 10.78
N ARG A 226 -8.07 -16.69 11.15
CA ARG A 226 -9.11 -16.23 12.06
C ARG A 226 -10.50 -16.32 11.44
N ALA A 227 -10.69 -15.85 10.21
CA ALA A 227 -11.97 -15.90 9.51
C ALA A 227 -12.50 -17.33 9.31
N ALA A 228 -11.61 -18.32 9.28
CA ALA A 228 -11.97 -19.74 9.24
C ALA A 228 -12.41 -20.31 10.61
N ARG A 229 -11.97 -19.71 11.72
CA ARG A 229 -12.21 -20.20 13.09
C ARG A 229 -13.29 -19.41 13.84
N GLU A 230 -13.51 -18.16 13.46
CA GLU A 230 -14.37 -17.21 14.16
C GLU A 230 -15.35 -16.55 13.17
N ASP A 231 -16.55 -16.21 13.66
CA ASP A 231 -17.47 -15.34 12.92
C ASP A 231 -17.01 -13.88 13.05
N VAL A 232 -16.25 -13.40 12.07
CA VAL A 232 -15.60 -12.07 12.09
C VAL A 232 -16.57 -10.94 11.66
N PRO A 233 -16.51 -9.74 12.25
CA PRO A 233 -17.51 -8.69 11.96
C PRO A 233 -17.32 -8.00 10.60
N TRP A 234 -16.20 -8.22 9.92
CA TRP A 234 -15.80 -7.53 8.68
C TRP A 234 -15.98 -8.40 7.44
N VAL A 235 -16.03 -7.77 6.26
CA VAL A 235 -16.11 -8.44 4.94
C VAL A 235 -14.80 -9.14 4.62
N ARG A 236 -14.82 -10.45 4.37
CA ARG A 236 -13.63 -11.31 4.25
C ARG A 236 -12.88 -11.22 2.93
N LEU A 237 -13.10 -10.14 2.19
CA LEU A 237 -12.53 -9.88 0.86
C LEU A 237 -11.73 -8.58 0.94
N LEU A 238 -10.43 -8.64 0.74
CA LEU A 238 -9.56 -7.47 0.72
C LEU A 238 -9.53 -6.85 -0.69
N SER A 239 -9.46 -5.53 -0.75
CA SER A 239 -9.54 -4.78 -2.01
C SER A 239 -8.75 -3.47 -1.93
N ILE A 240 -8.12 -3.06 -3.03
CA ILE A 240 -7.29 -1.84 -3.11
C ILE A 240 -8.06 -0.54 -2.81
N HIS A 241 -9.38 -0.56 -2.92
CA HIS A 241 -10.26 0.59 -2.70
C HIS A 241 -10.94 0.55 -1.32
N ALA A 242 -10.46 -0.29 -0.40
CA ALA A 242 -10.97 -0.40 0.96
C ALA A 242 -10.00 0.17 2.01
N GLN A 243 -10.54 0.57 3.15
CA GLN A 243 -9.86 1.44 4.11
C GLN A 243 -8.64 0.81 4.80
N HIS A 244 -8.53 -0.52 4.76
CA HIS A 244 -7.38 -1.22 5.35
C HIS A 244 -6.08 -1.03 4.59
N GLN A 245 -6.12 -0.54 3.34
CA GLN A 245 -4.92 -0.42 2.51
C GLN A 245 -3.88 0.55 3.08
N VAL A 246 -4.30 1.58 3.82
CA VAL A 246 -3.35 2.45 4.53
C VAL A 246 -2.52 1.66 5.55
N MET A 247 -3.16 0.70 6.22
CA MET A 247 -2.49 -0.19 7.16
C MET A 247 -1.61 -1.21 6.43
N LEU A 248 -2.15 -1.91 5.42
CA LEU A 248 -1.42 -2.94 4.68
C LEU A 248 -0.15 -2.38 4.03
N GLU A 249 -0.30 -1.36 3.17
CA GLU A 249 0.83 -0.78 2.44
C GLU A 249 1.79 -0.04 3.37
N GLY A 250 1.26 0.68 4.36
CA GLY A 250 2.07 1.43 5.31
C GLY A 250 2.99 0.55 6.14
N LEU A 251 2.43 -0.52 6.73
CA LEU A 251 3.19 -1.46 7.55
C LEU A 251 4.19 -2.24 6.70
N ALA A 252 3.76 -2.75 5.54
CA ALA A 252 4.63 -3.49 4.63
C ALA A 252 5.86 -2.67 4.19
N GLN A 253 5.71 -1.35 3.97
CA GLN A 253 6.84 -0.48 3.67
C GLN A 253 7.74 -0.15 4.88
N ALA A 254 7.16 -0.12 6.08
CA ALA A 254 7.85 0.29 7.30
C ALA A 254 8.53 -0.86 8.04
N TRP A 255 8.25 -2.12 7.70
CA TRP A 255 8.83 -3.30 8.36
C TRP A 255 10.32 -3.21 8.67
N PRO A 256 11.20 -2.80 7.72
CA PRO A 256 12.62 -2.65 7.99
C PRO A 256 12.97 -1.76 9.19
N LEU A 257 12.16 -0.74 9.48
CA LEU A 257 12.37 0.17 10.61
C LEU A 257 12.17 -0.54 11.97
N PHE A 258 11.37 -1.59 12.01
CA PHE A 258 11.08 -2.36 13.22
C PHE A 258 12.07 -3.50 13.45
N VAL A 259 12.46 -4.21 12.38
CA VAL A 259 13.23 -5.47 12.51
C VAL A 259 14.71 -5.35 12.18
N LEU A 260 15.10 -4.38 11.35
CA LEU A 260 16.48 -4.21 10.88
C LEU A 260 16.93 -2.73 10.97
N PRO A 261 16.75 -2.04 12.12
CA PRO A 261 17.07 -0.62 12.24
C PRO A 261 18.56 -0.31 12.06
N ASP A 262 19.43 -1.30 12.24
CA ASP A 262 20.89 -1.15 12.12
C ASP A 262 21.41 -1.47 10.69
N ASP A 263 20.57 -2.01 9.80
CA ASP A 263 20.95 -2.23 8.39
C ASP A 263 20.91 -0.90 7.64
N LYS A 264 22.04 -0.18 7.66
CA LYS A 264 22.15 1.16 7.06
C LYS A 264 21.74 1.21 5.60
N VAL A 265 22.00 0.17 4.82
CA VAL A 265 21.70 0.16 3.38
C VAL A 265 20.19 0.01 3.18
N LEU A 266 19.56 -0.92 3.89
CA LEU A 266 18.11 -1.10 3.88
C LEU A 266 17.38 0.14 4.41
N ILE A 267 17.87 0.74 5.49
CA ILE A 267 17.28 1.95 6.08
C ILE A 267 17.41 3.14 5.13
N ALA A 268 18.53 3.31 4.43
CA ALA A 268 18.65 4.35 3.39
C ALA A 268 17.61 4.17 2.28
N ARG A 269 17.36 2.93 1.82
CA ARG A 269 16.29 2.63 0.84
C ARG A 269 14.91 2.98 1.37
N VAL A 270 14.59 2.61 2.62
CA VAL A 270 13.28 2.90 3.23
C VAL A 270 13.08 4.41 3.42
N ARG A 271 14.06 5.13 3.95
CA ARG A 271 13.97 6.59 4.16
C ARG A 271 13.86 7.33 2.82
N LEU A 272 14.56 6.87 1.78
CA LEU A 272 14.40 7.41 0.44
C LEU A 272 13.00 7.15 -0.13
N GLY A 273 12.47 5.93 0.05
CA GLY A 273 11.10 5.57 -0.32
C GLY A 273 10.06 6.44 0.38
N HIS A 274 10.19 6.64 1.69
CA HIS A 274 9.31 7.50 2.49
C HIS A 274 9.26 8.93 1.96
N TYR A 275 10.42 9.58 1.79
CA TYR A 275 10.47 10.92 1.21
C TYR A 275 9.80 10.97 -0.17
N THR A 276 10.08 9.98 -1.01
CA THR A 276 9.52 9.90 -2.37
C THR A 276 8.00 9.78 -2.36
N GLN A 277 7.41 9.00 -1.44
CA GLN A 277 5.96 8.91 -1.29
C GLN A 277 5.34 10.24 -0.87
N LEU A 278 5.97 10.99 0.04
CA LEU A 278 5.50 12.33 0.44
C LEU A 278 5.53 13.34 -0.72
N VAL A 279 6.57 13.29 -1.56
CA VAL A 279 6.65 14.08 -2.79
C VAL A 279 5.51 13.73 -3.76
N LEU A 280 5.26 12.43 -3.95
CA LEU A 280 4.17 11.93 -4.77
C LEU A 280 2.80 12.35 -4.23
N ALA A 281 2.63 12.44 -2.91
CA ALA A 281 1.40 12.93 -2.29
C ALA A 281 1.13 14.42 -2.58
N GLN A 282 2.16 15.27 -2.61
CA GLN A 282 1.99 16.68 -2.98
C GLN A 282 1.48 16.83 -4.42
N VAL A 283 2.06 16.05 -5.33
CA VAL A 283 1.63 16.03 -6.73
C VAL A 283 0.24 15.40 -6.88
N HIS A 284 -0.08 14.37 -6.11
CA HIS A 284 -1.41 13.77 -6.09
C HIS A 284 -2.49 14.83 -5.78
N ARG A 285 -2.28 15.61 -4.71
CA ARG A 285 -3.19 16.71 -4.32
C ARG A 285 -3.24 17.82 -5.37
N SER A 286 -2.08 18.27 -5.83
CA SER A 286 -1.97 19.38 -6.78
C SER A 286 -2.61 19.06 -8.13
N LEU A 287 -2.38 17.85 -8.65
CA LEU A 287 -2.96 17.36 -9.89
C LEU A 287 -4.50 17.31 -9.81
N ASN A 288 -5.04 16.82 -8.69
CA ASN A 288 -6.48 16.76 -8.48
C ASN A 288 -7.11 18.12 -8.18
N ALA A 289 -6.33 19.10 -7.73
CA ALA A 289 -6.74 20.49 -7.62
C ALA A 289 -6.60 21.30 -8.93
N GLY A 290 -6.23 20.64 -10.04
CA GLY A 290 -6.16 21.24 -11.37
C GLY A 290 -4.80 21.78 -11.79
N THR A 291 -3.73 21.51 -11.04
CA THR A 291 -2.36 21.82 -11.47
C THR A 291 -2.01 21.01 -12.72
N SER A 292 -1.30 21.62 -13.68
CA SER A 292 -1.00 20.95 -14.95
C SER A 292 -0.03 19.79 -14.77
N ALA A 293 -0.12 18.79 -15.65
CA ALA A 293 0.79 17.64 -15.62
C ALA A 293 2.26 18.04 -15.82
N ILE A 294 2.54 19.10 -16.58
CA ILE A 294 3.91 19.59 -16.80
C ILE A 294 4.48 20.25 -15.53
N GLU A 295 3.71 21.09 -14.84
CA GLU A 295 4.15 21.68 -13.57
C GLU A 295 4.40 20.60 -12.51
N CYS A 296 3.53 19.59 -12.44
CA CYS A 296 3.73 18.42 -11.60
C CYS A 296 4.99 17.63 -11.98
N ALA A 297 5.25 17.42 -13.26
CA ALA A 297 6.44 16.72 -13.75
C ALA A 297 7.72 17.48 -13.40
N ASP A 298 7.75 18.79 -13.57
CA ASP A 298 8.91 19.62 -13.24
C ASP A 298 9.20 19.62 -11.74
N TYR A 299 8.15 19.66 -10.91
CA TYR A 299 8.29 19.48 -9.46
C TYR A 299 8.87 18.10 -9.10
N LEU A 300 8.39 17.03 -9.72
CA LEU A 300 8.92 15.68 -9.49
C LEU A 300 10.39 15.56 -9.91
N ARG A 301 10.79 16.12 -11.07
CA ARG A 301 12.21 16.13 -11.51
C ARG A 301 13.11 16.88 -10.54
N ALA A 302 12.65 18.01 -10.01
CA ALA A 302 13.41 18.77 -9.02
C ALA A 302 13.57 18.01 -7.70
N CYS A 303 12.52 17.29 -7.28
CA CYS A 303 12.52 16.54 -6.03
C CYS A 303 13.23 15.18 -6.13
N VAL A 304 13.23 14.53 -7.30
CA VAL A 304 13.72 13.17 -7.53
C VAL A 304 14.45 13.10 -8.88
N PRO A 305 15.73 13.55 -8.93
CA PRO A 305 16.42 13.87 -10.19
C PRO A 305 16.80 12.67 -11.07
N TRP A 306 16.63 11.44 -10.57
CA TRP A 306 16.88 10.21 -11.34
C TRP A 306 15.62 9.64 -12.02
N TRP A 307 14.45 10.25 -11.82
CA TRP A 307 13.24 9.79 -12.49
C TRP A 307 13.18 10.23 -13.94
N THR A 308 12.84 9.28 -14.81
CA THR A 308 12.64 9.51 -16.23
C THR A 308 11.24 10.03 -16.51
N ASP A 309 11.07 10.69 -17.65
CA ASP A 309 9.76 11.19 -18.12
C ASP A 309 8.71 10.07 -18.19
N ARG A 310 9.12 8.86 -18.60
CA ARG A 310 8.26 7.68 -18.63
C ARG A 310 7.76 7.32 -17.23
N ALA A 311 8.63 7.32 -16.23
CA ALA A 311 8.26 7.00 -14.84
C ALA A 311 7.32 8.07 -14.27
N ILE A 312 7.67 9.35 -14.47
CA ILE A 312 6.86 10.49 -14.05
C ILE A 312 5.46 10.43 -14.67
N ALA A 313 5.35 10.21 -15.99
CA ALA A 313 4.07 10.11 -16.67
C ALA A 313 3.20 8.97 -16.11
N GLY A 314 3.80 7.83 -15.75
CA GLY A 314 3.13 6.73 -15.05
C GLY A 314 2.53 7.17 -13.72
N TYR A 315 3.36 7.77 -12.85
CA TYR A 315 2.89 8.25 -11.54
C TYR A 315 1.77 9.29 -11.63
N LEU A 316 1.82 10.19 -12.63
CA LEU A 316 0.78 11.19 -12.87
C LEU A 316 -0.53 10.55 -13.37
N LYS A 317 -0.44 9.57 -14.28
CA LYS A 317 -1.62 8.83 -14.76
C LYS A 317 -2.34 8.15 -13.60
N ASP A 318 -1.60 7.41 -12.79
CA ASP A 318 -2.11 6.64 -11.66
C ASP A 318 -2.82 7.54 -10.63
N ARG A 319 -2.26 8.72 -10.35
CA ARG A 319 -2.81 9.65 -9.35
C ARG A 319 -3.88 10.60 -9.88
N GLY A 320 -4.09 10.61 -11.20
CA GLY A 320 -4.94 11.58 -11.88
C GLY A 320 -6.24 10.99 -12.41
N THR A 321 -6.10 10.12 -13.40
CA THR A 321 -7.22 9.71 -14.26
C THR A 321 -7.68 8.27 -14.04
N ASP A 322 -6.86 7.45 -13.39
CA ASP A 322 -7.22 6.08 -13.07
C ASP A 322 -8.08 6.03 -11.80
N PRO A 323 -9.35 5.59 -11.85
CA PRO A 323 -10.23 5.59 -10.67
C PRO A 323 -9.69 4.75 -9.51
N ALA A 324 -9.05 3.62 -9.80
CA ALA A 324 -8.54 2.70 -8.79
C ALA A 324 -7.28 3.29 -8.14
N HIS A 325 -6.30 3.66 -8.96
CA HIS A 325 -5.03 4.18 -8.47
C HIS A 325 -5.16 5.58 -7.85
N ARG A 326 -6.13 6.40 -8.26
CA ARG A 326 -6.41 7.70 -7.62
C ARG A 326 -6.77 7.55 -6.14
N SER A 327 -7.39 6.43 -5.76
CA SER A 327 -7.61 6.10 -4.35
C SER A 327 -6.38 5.39 -3.77
N TYR A 328 -6.04 4.25 -4.36
CA TYR A 328 -5.04 3.32 -3.83
C TYR A 328 -3.66 3.95 -3.66
N MET A 329 -3.18 4.79 -4.59
CA MET A 329 -1.87 5.42 -4.49
C MET A 329 -1.72 6.41 -3.31
N TRP A 330 -2.81 6.75 -2.62
CA TRP A 330 -2.77 7.53 -1.38
C TRP A 330 -2.46 6.68 -0.15
N SER A 331 -2.73 5.37 -0.17
CA SER A 331 -2.46 4.46 0.96
C SER A 331 -0.98 4.43 1.30
N TYR A 332 -0.12 4.43 0.29
CA TYR A 332 1.34 4.42 0.43
C TYR A 332 1.89 5.59 1.26
N PRO A 333 1.73 6.87 0.86
CA PRO A 333 2.25 7.98 1.66
C PRO A 333 1.55 8.11 3.01
N ALA A 334 0.24 7.89 3.09
CA ALA A 334 -0.50 7.98 4.34
C ALA A 334 -0.05 6.91 5.35
N GLY A 335 0.18 5.69 4.87
CA GLY A 335 0.57 4.53 5.64
C GLY A 335 2.02 4.60 6.10
N ILE A 336 2.97 4.72 5.16
CA ILE A 336 4.40 4.67 5.52
C ILE A 336 4.79 5.80 6.48
N ASP A 337 4.18 6.97 6.34
CA ASP A 337 4.46 8.09 7.25
C ASP A 337 3.99 7.80 8.68
N TRP A 338 2.80 7.21 8.81
CA TRP A 338 2.24 6.83 10.10
C TRP A 338 3.04 5.70 10.76
N PHE A 339 3.38 4.64 10.00
CA PHE A 339 4.15 3.51 10.54
C PHE A 339 5.63 3.84 10.76
N ALA A 340 6.22 4.77 10.00
CA ALA A 340 7.56 5.28 10.30
C ALA A 340 7.59 6.06 11.62
N ALA A 341 6.52 6.78 11.96
CA ALA A 341 6.37 7.39 13.27
C ALA A 341 6.13 6.33 14.36
N LEU A 342 5.35 5.28 14.07
CA LEU A 342 5.13 4.17 15.00
C LEU A 342 6.45 3.47 15.37
N ALA A 343 7.40 3.31 14.44
CA ALA A 343 8.71 2.71 14.71
C ALA A 343 9.52 3.49 15.77
N GLU A 344 9.19 4.75 16.02
CA GLU A 344 9.83 5.62 17.02
C GLU A 344 8.97 5.77 18.30
N ALA A 345 7.80 5.11 18.35
CA ALA A 345 6.86 5.15 19.46
C ALA A 345 7.27 4.23 20.64
N PRO A 346 6.62 4.35 21.81
CA PRO A 346 6.88 3.44 22.92
C PRO A 346 6.64 1.96 22.55
N PRO A 347 7.50 1.01 22.98
CA PRO A 347 7.45 -0.39 22.56
C PRO A 347 6.10 -1.10 22.82
N GLU A 348 5.36 -0.70 23.84
CA GLU A 348 4.04 -1.21 24.15
C GLU A 348 3.01 -0.84 23.09
N VAL A 349 3.06 0.39 22.57
CA VAL A 349 2.17 0.86 21.48
C VAL A 349 2.51 0.13 20.19
N VAL A 350 3.80 -0.01 19.89
CA VAL A 350 4.28 -0.78 18.73
C VAL A 350 3.72 -2.19 18.78
N ARG A 351 3.89 -2.90 19.90
CA ARG A 351 3.40 -4.27 20.05
C ARG A 351 1.88 -4.37 19.88
N GLU A 352 1.13 -3.47 20.50
CA GLU A 352 -0.34 -3.46 20.42
C GLU A 352 -0.82 -3.28 18.98
N VAL A 353 -0.25 -2.31 18.26
CA VAL A 353 -0.61 -2.03 16.86
C VAL A 353 -0.24 -3.19 15.94
N LEU A 354 0.99 -3.72 16.04
CA LEU A 354 1.45 -4.82 15.17
C LEU A 354 0.61 -6.09 15.39
N HIS A 355 0.27 -6.40 16.64
CA HIS A 355 -0.56 -7.56 16.97
C HIS A 355 -1.99 -7.38 16.46
N ALA A 356 -2.55 -6.18 16.54
CA ALA A 356 -3.87 -5.88 15.99
C ALA A 356 -3.87 -5.93 14.44
N ALA A 357 -2.83 -5.41 13.79
CA ALA A 357 -2.72 -5.36 12.34
C ALA A 357 -2.64 -6.74 11.67
N TYR A 358 -2.09 -7.75 12.35
CA TYR A 358 -2.09 -9.14 11.85
C TYR A 358 -3.35 -9.92 12.24
N ARG A 359 -4.20 -9.36 13.11
CA ARG A 359 -5.42 -9.99 13.58
C ARG A 359 -6.68 -9.51 12.83
N ASP A 360 -6.71 -8.25 12.41
CA ASP A 360 -7.86 -7.58 11.80
C ASP A 360 -7.45 -6.61 10.68
N PRO A 361 -8.31 -6.41 9.65
CA PRO A 361 -8.10 -5.39 8.62
C PRO A 361 -8.40 -3.99 9.17
N LEU A 362 -7.45 -3.44 9.93
CA LEU A 362 -7.58 -2.15 10.61
C LEU A 362 -7.78 -0.98 9.63
N THR A 363 -8.72 -0.09 9.94
CA THR A 363 -8.92 1.20 9.28
C THR A 363 -8.04 2.29 9.90
N PRO A 364 -7.89 3.47 9.28
CA PRO A 364 -7.23 4.61 9.93
C PRO A 364 -7.86 5.02 11.27
N ALA A 365 -9.16 4.85 11.43
CA ALA A 365 -9.84 5.12 12.69
C ALA A 365 -9.40 4.14 13.79
N ASP A 366 -9.22 2.86 13.43
CA ASP A 366 -8.70 1.84 14.36
C ASP A 366 -7.24 2.12 14.73
N LEU A 367 -6.40 2.51 13.77
CA LEU A 367 -5.02 2.92 14.03
C LEU A 367 -4.96 4.11 15.01
N ALA A 368 -5.81 5.12 14.81
CA ALA A 368 -5.91 6.27 15.72
C ALA A 368 -6.45 5.88 17.11
N ALA A 369 -7.32 4.87 17.20
CA ALA A 369 -7.80 4.36 18.48
C ALA A 369 -6.72 3.59 19.26
N LEU A 370 -5.87 2.82 18.55
CA LEU A 370 -4.75 2.08 19.14
C LEU A 370 -3.60 3.00 19.56
N TRP A 371 -3.41 4.12 18.86
CA TRP A 371 -2.42 5.14 19.24
C TRP A 371 -3.01 6.56 19.19
N PRO A 372 -3.77 6.99 20.22
CA PRO A 372 -4.41 8.30 20.23
C PRO A 372 -3.44 9.49 20.21
N GLY A 373 -2.19 9.28 20.63
CA GLY A 373 -1.11 10.27 20.58
C GLY A 373 -0.30 10.23 19.27
N GLY A 374 -0.64 9.35 18.33
CA GLY A 374 0.03 9.21 17.04
C GLY A 374 -0.27 10.37 16.09
N PRO A 375 0.49 10.46 14.97
CA PRO A 375 0.22 11.48 13.97
C PRO A 375 -1.11 11.21 13.25
N PRO A 376 -1.75 12.25 12.70
CA PRO A 376 -2.93 12.07 11.86
C PRO A 376 -2.58 11.31 10.59
N VAL A 377 -3.39 10.29 10.28
CA VAL A 377 -3.25 9.52 9.03
C VAL A 377 -3.58 10.40 7.83
N GLY A 378 -2.67 10.43 6.84
CA GLY A 378 -2.76 11.32 5.68
C GLY A 378 -2.15 12.72 5.90
N GLY A 379 -1.47 12.92 7.04
CA GLY A 379 -0.70 14.11 7.36
C GLY A 379 -1.49 15.19 8.13
N PRO A 380 -0.79 16.15 8.79
CA PRO A 380 -1.41 17.16 9.64
C PRO A 380 -2.04 18.33 8.87
N GLY A 381 -1.95 18.34 7.55
CA GLY A 381 -2.38 19.43 6.69
C GLY A 381 -1.20 20.18 6.08
N GLY A 382 -1.25 20.40 4.77
CA GLY A 382 -0.27 21.19 4.03
C GLY A 382 -0.90 22.02 2.92
N PRO A 383 -0.13 22.88 2.24
CA PRO A 383 -0.63 23.64 1.10
C PRO A 383 -1.07 22.70 -0.01
N VAL A 384 -2.19 23.00 -0.69
CA VAL A 384 -2.68 22.21 -1.85
C VAL A 384 -1.87 22.50 -3.12
N ARG A 385 -1.24 23.68 -3.17
CA ARG A 385 -0.41 24.10 -4.31
C ARG A 385 1.02 23.63 -4.11
N LEU A 386 1.67 23.25 -5.20
CA LEU A 386 3.10 22.93 -5.21
C LEU A 386 3.89 24.15 -4.72
N GLY A 387 4.60 23.95 -3.61
CA GLY A 387 5.61 24.88 -3.12
C GLY A 387 6.86 24.86 -3.97
N LYS A 388 7.89 25.58 -3.52
CA LYS A 388 9.23 25.35 -4.07
C LYS A 388 9.66 23.93 -3.73
N ALA A 389 10.29 23.24 -4.69
CA ALA A 389 10.90 21.96 -4.41
C ALA A 389 11.83 22.13 -3.18
N PRO A 390 11.74 21.23 -2.17
CA PRO A 390 12.59 21.30 -0.97
C PRO A 390 14.08 21.22 -1.30
N ILE A 391 14.40 20.88 -2.56
CA ILE A 391 15.71 20.80 -3.16
C ILE A 391 15.86 21.93 -4.20
N SER A 392 15.72 23.18 -3.78
CA SER A 392 16.25 24.29 -4.59
C SER A 392 17.76 24.21 -4.47
N ILE A 393 18.40 23.65 -5.50
CA ILE A 393 19.85 23.70 -5.67
C ILE A 393 20.18 25.19 -5.80
N ASN A 394 20.75 25.78 -4.75
CA ASN A 394 21.54 26.99 -4.94
C ASN A 394 22.72 26.55 -5.83
N SER A 395 22.54 26.75 -7.14
CA SER A 395 23.59 26.70 -8.15
C SER A 395 24.69 27.70 -7.85
#